data_AF-A0A0J6FGG4-F1
#
_entry.id   AF-A0A0J6FGG4-F1
#
_cell.length_a   1.000
_cell.length_b   1.000
_cell.length_c   1.000
_cell.angle_alpha   90.00
_cell.angle_beta   90.00
_cell.angle_gamma   90.00
#
_symmetry.space_group_name_H-M   'P 1'
#
loop_
_entity.id
_entity.type
_entity.pdbx_description
1 polymer ?
#
loop_
_entity_poly.entity_id
_entity_poly.type
_entity_poly.pdbx_seq_one_letter_code
_entity_poly.pdbx_strand_id
1 'polypeptide(L)'
;MKKTDDKKQAIVETVRTLNPTKVALCKKFGITWQTLKNWLEEDAAFKCSYEKAISDYLNEINIEAKKSLSKLVKGYSYSETKTVYVAGAEGEPVIAQKIVTKKHVPPNATAVTYALSNLDPENFE
;
A
#
# COMPACT_ATOMS: atom_id res chain seq x y z
N MET A 1 -12.47 -7.33 30.55
CA MET A 1 -11.17 -7.72 29.99
C MET A 1 -11.28 -8.13 28.53
N LYS A 2 -12.00 -9.21 28.15
CA LYS A 2 -12.14 -9.68 26.75
C LYS A 2 -12.40 -8.58 25.69
N LYS A 3 -13.41 -7.72 25.90
CA LYS A 3 -13.74 -6.62 24.95
C LYS A 3 -12.61 -5.61 24.72
N THR A 4 -11.71 -5.42 25.69
CA THR A 4 -10.56 -4.51 25.55
C THR A 4 -9.45 -5.18 24.76
N ASP A 5 -9.19 -6.46 25.02
CA ASP A 5 -8.18 -7.24 24.31
C ASP A 5 -8.56 -7.46 22.84
N ASP A 6 -9.84 -7.72 22.56
CA ASP A 6 -10.37 -7.80 21.18
C ASP A 6 -10.15 -6.49 20.42
N LYS A 7 -10.36 -5.33 21.07
CA LYS A 7 -10.10 -4.01 20.47
C LYS A 7 -8.61 -3.79 20.20
N LYS A 8 -7.73 -4.15 21.15
CA LYS A 8 -6.28 -4.08 20.98
C LYS A 8 -5.82 -4.90 19.77
N GLN A 9 -6.33 -6.13 19.61
CA GLN A 9 -6.03 -6.97 18.46
C GLN A 9 -6.52 -6.35 17.14
N ALA A 10 -7.75 -5.85 17.10
CA ALA A 10 -8.31 -5.19 15.91
C ALA A 10 -7.54 -3.91 15.52
N ILE A 11 -7.03 -3.17 16.52
CA ILE A 11 -6.14 -2.03 16.31
C ILE A 11 -4.84 -2.49 15.63
N VAL A 12 -4.17 -3.51 16.17
CA VAL A 12 -2.92 -4.05 15.62
C VAL A 12 -3.11 -4.48 14.16
N GLU A 13 -4.20 -5.19 13.85
CA GLU A 13 -4.49 -5.64 12.49
C GLU A 13 -4.76 -4.47 11.52
N THR A 14 -5.49 -3.45 11.97
CA THR A 14 -5.70 -2.24 11.18
C THR A 14 -4.38 -1.50 10.92
N VAL A 15 -3.47 -1.45 11.89
CA VAL A 15 -2.16 -0.82 11.72
C VAL A 15 -1.28 -1.61 10.76
N ARG A 16 -1.31 -2.95 10.85
CA ARG A 16 -0.55 -3.84 9.96
C ARG A 16 -0.93 -3.66 8.49
N THR A 17 -2.22 -3.42 8.22
CA THR A 17 -2.77 -3.37 6.85
C THR A 17 -2.84 -1.96 6.26
N LEU A 18 -3.09 -0.94 7.08
CA LEU A 18 -3.36 0.42 6.59
C LEU A 18 -2.45 1.49 7.20
N ASN A 19 -1.77 1.17 8.30
CA ASN A 19 -0.95 2.10 9.09
C ASN A 19 -1.51 3.54 9.16
N PRO A 20 -2.77 3.72 9.62
CA PRO A 20 -3.41 5.03 9.61
C PRO A 20 -2.78 5.97 10.65
N THR A 21 -3.03 7.27 10.51
CA THR A 21 -2.64 8.24 11.55
C THR A 21 -3.30 7.90 12.88
N LYS A 22 -2.62 8.22 13.99
CA LYS A 22 -3.14 7.96 15.35
C LYS A 22 -4.55 8.55 15.55
N VAL A 23 -4.84 9.71 14.96
CA VAL A 23 -6.16 10.37 15.02
C VAL A 23 -7.23 9.56 14.30
N ALA A 24 -6.95 9.12 13.06
CA ALA A 24 -7.90 8.30 12.29
C ALA A 24 -8.14 6.94 12.98
N LEU A 25 -7.08 6.35 13.52
CA LEU A 25 -7.16 5.10 14.29
C LEU A 25 -8.05 5.27 15.54
N CYS A 26 -7.80 6.30 16.35
CA CYS A 26 -8.59 6.60 17.54
C CYS A 26 -10.06 6.83 17.20
N LYS A 27 -10.35 7.61 16.14
CA LYS A 27 -11.71 7.85 15.65
C LYS A 27 -12.40 6.55 15.21
N LYS A 28 -11.70 5.68 14.48
CA LYS A 28 -12.24 4.39 14.00
C LYS A 28 -12.66 3.48 15.15
N PHE A 29 -11.87 3.44 16.23
CA PHE A 29 -12.12 2.55 17.38
C PHE A 29 -12.90 3.20 18.52
N GLY A 30 -13.28 4.48 18.38
CA GLY A 30 -14.00 5.23 19.41
C GLY A 30 -13.21 5.37 20.71
N ILE A 31 -11.89 5.53 20.62
CA ILE A 31 -11.01 5.74 21.77
C ILE A 31 -10.35 7.12 21.69
N THR A 32 -9.92 7.64 22.83
CA THR A 32 -9.11 8.86 22.86
C THR A 32 -7.64 8.53 22.61
N TRP A 33 -6.86 9.52 22.20
CA TRP A 33 -5.41 9.37 22.13
C TRP A 33 -4.81 8.99 23.49
N GLN A 34 -5.33 9.54 24.59
CA GLN A 34 -4.85 9.24 25.94
C GLN A 34 -5.08 7.75 26.27
N THR A 35 -6.24 7.21 25.90
CA THR A 35 -6.54 5.78 26.08
C THR A 35 -5.54 4.90 25.33
N LEU A 36 -5.27 5.23 24.06
CA LEU A 36 -4.28 4.48 23.26
C LEU A 36 -2.88 4.58 23.87
N LYS A 37 -2.47 5.78 24.30
CA LYS A 37 -1.18 6.02 24.93
C LYS A 37 -1.03 5.19 26.21
N ASN A 38 -2.01 5.25 27.12
CA ASN A 38 -1.98 4.48 28.36
C ASN A 38 -1.85 2.98 28.08
N TRP A 39 -2.59 2.45 27.10
CA TRP A 39 -2.46 1.03 26.73
C TRP A 39 -1.06 0.67 26.22
N LEU A 40 -0.40 1.57 25.46
CA LEU A 40 0.96 1.34 24.99
C LEU A 40 1.99 1.44 26.13
N GLU A 41 1.72 2.21 27.18
CA GLU A 41 2.62 2.35 28.34
C GLU A 41 2.43 1.22 29.36
N GLU A 42 1.19 0.79 29.59
CA GLU A 42 0.82 -0.20 30.61
C GLU A 42 0.95 -1.66 30.12
N ASP A 43 0.79 -1.91 28.82
CA ASP A 43 0.79 -3.25 28.23
C ASP A 43 1.92 -3.39 27.20
N ALA A 44 3.04 -3.95 27.66
CA ALA A 44 4.22 -4.19 26.85
C ALA A 44 3.97 -5.15 25.67
N ALA A 45 3.07 -6.13 25.84
CA ALA A 45 2.75 -7.09 24.77
C ALA A 45 1.95 -6.41 23.65
N PHE A 46 0.99 -5.56 24.02
CA PHE A 46 0.25 -4.74 23.06
C PHE A 46 1.19 -3.74 22.35
N LYS A 47 2.06 -3.04 23.08
CA LYS A 47 3.04 -2.13 22.49
C LYS A 47 3.94 -2.82 21.47
N CYS A 48 4.52 -3.97 21.84
CA CYS A 48 5.37 -4.75 20.95
C CYS A 48 4.61 -5.17 19.68
N SER A 49 3.38 -5.66 19.81
CA SER A 49 2.55 -6.06 18.68
C SER A 49 2.17 -4.88 17.77
N TYR A 50 1.89 -3.71 18.36
CA TYR A 50 1.58 -2.47 17.66
C TYR A 50 2.80 -1.96 16.87
N GLU A 51 3.97 -1.88 17.48
CA GLU A 51 5.21 -1.45 16.82
C GLU A 51 5.64 -2.44 15.73
N LYS A 52 5.50 -3.74 15.97
CA LYS A 52 5.74 -4.76 14.94
C LYS A 52 4.80 -4.58 13.75
N ALA A 53 3.51 -4.31 13.97
CA ALA A 53 2.57 -4.08 12.88
C ALA A 53 2.93 -2.86 12.01
N ILE A 54 3.45 -1.78 12.61
CA ILE A 54 3.99 -0.64 11.86
C ILE A 54 5.19 -1.08 11.02
N SER A 55 6.14 -1.79 11.63
CA SER A 55 7.34 -2.29 10.95
C SER A 55 6.99 -3.21 9.78
N ASP A 56 6.08 -4.16 9.99
CA ASP A 56 5.58 -5.07 8.96
C ASP A 56 5.03 -4.28 7.75
N TYR A 57 4.14 -3.31 7.99
CA TYR A 57 3.60 -2.43 6.93
C TYR A 57 4.69 -1.66 6.19
N LEU A 58 5.62 -1.02 6.92
CA LEU A 58 6.69 -0.24 6.31
C LEU A 58 7.65 -1.10 5.49
N ASN A 59 7.90 -2.33 5.92
CA ASN A 59 8.71 -3.29 5.17
C ASN A 59 8.03 -3.70 3.86
N GLU A 60 6.72 -3.94 3.87
CA GLU A 60 5.95 -4.21 2.65
C GLU A 60 5.99 -3.03 1.67
N ILE A 61 5.80 -1.81 2.17
CA ILE A 61 5.94 -0.60 1.36
C ILE A 61 7.35 -0.44 0.79
N ASN A 62 8.38 -0.76 1.57
CA ASN A 62 9.77 -0.71 1.09
C ASN A 62 10.01 -1.68 -0.07
N ILE A 63 9.48 -2.91 0.03
CA ILE A 63 9.57 -3.92 -1.03
C ILE A 63 8.86 -3.42 -2.30
N GLU A 64 7.64 -2.88 -2.16
CA GLU A 64 6.88 -2.39 -3.32
C GLU A 64 7.51 -1.13 -3.93
N ALA A 65 8.08 -0.24 -3.11
CA ALA A 65 8.83 0.92 -3.58
C ALA A 65 10.05 0.49 -4.41
N LYS A 66 10.81 -0.52 -3.97
CA LYS A 66 11.93 -1.10 -4.73
C LYS A 66 11.48 -1.69 -6.07
N LYS A 67 10.37 -2.42 -6.10
CA LYS A 67 9.79 -2.94 -7.35
C LYS A 67 9.37 -1.82 -8.28
N SER A 68 8.73 -0.78 -7.75
CA SER A 68 8.29 0.39 -8.50
C SER A 68 9.48 1.16 -9.07
N LEU A 69 10.54 1.35 -8.30
CA LEU A 69 11.78 1.96 -8.77
C LEU A 69 12.41 1.15 -9.91
N SER A 70 12.45 -0.18 -9.79
CA SER A 70 12.94 -1.07 -10.85
C SER A 70 12.15 -0.91 -12.16
N LYS A 71 10.81 -0.78 -12.08
CA LYS A 71 9.97 -0.48 -13.24
C LYS A 71 10.27 0.90 -13.85
N LEU A 72 10.55 1.91 -13.04
CA LEU A 72 10.93 3.24 -13.52
C LEU A 72 12.30 3.22 -14.23
N VAL A 73 13.27 2.47 -13.71
CA VAL A 73 14.61 2.36 -14.33
C VAL A 73 14.57 1.57 -15.65
N LYS A 74 13.79 0.48 -15.71
CA LYS A 74 13.75 -0.41 -16.88
C LYS A 74 12.72 0.00 -17.94
N GLY A 75 11.74 0.82 -17.57
CA GLY A 75 10.48 0.90 -18.30
C GLY A 75 9.65 -0.37 -18.13
N TYR A 76 8.36 -0.30 -18.49
CA TYR A 76 7.46 -1.44 -18.39
C TYR A 76 6.30 -1.32 -19.38
N SER A 77 5.68 -2.44 -19.72
CA SER A 77 4.51 -2.49 -20.59
C SER A 77 3.32 -3.05 -19.82
N TYR A 78 2.13 -2.50 -20.08
CA TYR A 78 0.88 -2.99 -19.52
C TYR A 78 -0.23 -2.98 -20.57
N SER A 79 -1.27 -3.78 -20.36
CA SER A 79 -2.43 -3.82 -21.25
C SER A 79 -3.63 -3.17 -20.57
N GLU A 80 -4.22 -2.18 -21.23
CA GLU A 80 -5.48 -1.57 -20.82
C GLU A 80 -6.62 -2.26 -21.56
N THR A 81 -7.60 -2.79 -20.81
CA THR A 81 -8.78 -3.44 -21.38
C THR A 81 -9.99 -2.55 -21.21
N LYS A 82 -10.61 -2.14 -22.30
CA LYS A 82 -11.89 -1.42 -22.32
C LYS A 82 -12.98 -2.35 -22.83
N THR A 83 -13.99 -2.60 -21.99
CA THR A 83 -15.15 -3.42 -22.35
C THR A 83 -16.37 -2.51 -22.47
N VAL A 84 -17.00 -2.51 -23.64
CA VAL A 84 -18.25 -1.78 -23.91
C VAL A 84 -19.40 -2.78 -23.82
N TYR A 85 -20.40 -2.44 -23.02
CA TYR A 85 -21.62 -3.23 -22.83
C TYR A 85 -22.79 -2.54 -23.53
N VAL A 86 -23.70 -3.35 -24.07
CA VAL A 86 -24.99 -2.92 -24.63
C VAL A 86 -26.12 -3.69 -23.96
N ALA A 87 -27.34 -3.18 -24.02
CA ALA A 87 -28.51 -3.89 -23.54
C ALA A 87 -28.79 -5.12 -24.43
N GLY A 88 -28.83 -6.30 -23.81
CA GLY A 88 -29.27 -7.55 -24.40
C GLY A 88 -30.77 -7.60 -24.61
N ALA A 89 -31.25 -8.69 -25.19
CA ALA A 89 -32.65 -8.86 -25.58
C ALA A 89 -33.61 -8.84 -24.38
N GLU A 90 -33.16 -9.25 -23.19
CA GLU A 90 -33.95 -9.27 -21.94
C GLU A 90 -33.51 -8.15 -20.96
N GLY A 91 -32.68 -7.21 -21.40
CA GLY A 91 -32.21 -6.07 -20.59
C GLY A 91 -30.92 -6.32 -19.81
N GLU A 92 -30.36 -7.54 -19.85
CA GLU A 92 -29.03 -7.84 -19.31
C GLU A 92 -27.90 -7.17 -20.11
N PRO A 93 -26.82 -6.71 -19.45
CA PRO A 93 -25.68 -6.15 -20.16
C PRO A 93 -24.91 -7.25 -20.92
N VAL A 94 -24.91 -7.16 -22.26
CA VAL A 94 -24.12 -8.02 -23.15
C VAL A 94 -22.86 -7.26 -23.58
N ILE A 95 -21.72 -7.96 -23.63
CA ILE A 95 -20.46 -7.37 -24.11
C ILE A 95 -20.58 -7.12 -25.61
N ALA A 96 -20.58 -5.86 -26.03
CA ALA A 96 -20.55 -5.48 -27.45
C ALA A 96 -19.13 -5.46 -28.00
N GLN A 97 -18.16 -4.99 -27.21
CA GLN A 97 -16.79 -4.83 -27.69
C GLN A 97 -15.79 -4.94 -26.53
N LYS A 98 -14.70 -5.68 -26.76
CA LYS A 98 -13.53 -5.70 -25.87
C LYS A 98 -12.32 -5.21 -26.63
N ILE A 99 -11.79 -4.05 -26.24
CA ILE A 99 -10.59 -3.45 -26.82
C ILE A 99 -9.44 -3.68 -25.84
N VAL A 100 -8.33 -4.28 -26.32
CA VAL A 100 -7.11 -4.48 -25.54
C VAL A 100 -5.99 -3.65 -26.15
N THR A 101 -5.55 -2.61 -25.44
CA THR A 101 -4.48 -1.71 -25.88
C THR A 101 -3.22 -2.00 -25.08
N LYS A 102 -2.13 -2.38 -25.77
CA LYS A 102 -0.81 -2.51 -25.15
C LYS A 102 -0.15 -1.13 -25.09
N LYS A 103 0.19 -0.67 -23.88
CA LYS A 103 0.90 0.58 -23.63
C LYS A 103 2.29 0.27 -23.10
N HIS A 104 3.29 1.00 -23.59
CA HIS A 104 4.65 0.97 -23.08
C HIS A 104 4.94 2.29 -22.34
N VAL A 105 5.46 2.19 -21.13
CA VAL A 105 5.95 3.31 -20.34
C VAL A 105 7.48 3.26 -20.43
N PRO A 106 8.12 4.27 -21.05
CA PRO A 106 9.57 4.29 -21.16
C PRO A 106 10.23 4.47 -19.78
N PRO A 107 11.52 4.12 -19.66
CA PRO A 107 12.30 4.46 -18.48
C PRO A 107 12.18 5.94 -18.09
N ASN A 108 12.16 6.22 -16.79
CA ASN A 108 12.21 7.57 -16.27
C ASN A 108 13.67 8.04 -16.17
N ALA A 109 14.02 9.10 -16.90
CA ALA A 109 15.39 9.61 -16.96
C ALA A 109 15.97 9.93 -15.58
N THR A 110 15.22 10.60 -14.70
CA THR A 110 15.68 10.92 -13.33
C THR A 110 15.95 9.67 -12.50
N ALA A 111 15.10 8.65 -12.59
CA ALA A 111 15.33 7.38 -11.88
C ALA A 111 16.56 6.63 -12.42
N VAL A 112 16.79 6.67 -13.73
CA VAL A 112 17.98 6.09 -14.38
C VAL A 112 19.24 6.84 -13.97
N THR A 113 19.26 8.17 -14.06
CA THR A 113 20.37 9.02 -13.60
C THR A 113 20.70 8.76 -12.14
N TYR A 114 19.69 8.72 -11.26
CA TYR A 114 19.89 8.44 -9.85
C TYR A 114 20.44 7.03 -9.61
N ALA A 115 19.98 6.02 -10.37
CA ALA A 115 20.51 4.67 -10.24
C ALA A 115 21.98 4.60 -10.68
N LEU A 116 22.32 5.20 -11.82
CA LEU A 116 23.68 5.23 -12.35
C LEU A 116 24.64 5.99 -11.44
N SER A 117 24.24 7.16 -10.90
CA SER A 117 25.07 7.93 -9.98
C SER A 117 25.37 7.21 -8.65
N ASN A 118 24.59 6.19 -8.29
CA ASN A 118 24.82 5.38 -7.09
C ASN A 118 25.51 4.04 -7.38
N LEU A 119 25.27 3.46 -8.56
CA LEU A 119 25.82 2.13 -8.93
C LEU A 119 27.15 2.21 -9.66
N ASP A 120 27.38 3.32 -10.39
CA ASP A 120 28.56 3.53 -11.22
C ASP A 120 28.99 5.00 -11.23
N PRO A 121 29.28 5.58 -10.05
CA PRO A 121 29.60 7.01 -9.93
C PRO A 121 30.86 7.42 -10.70
N GLU A 122 31.81 6.50 -10.91
CA GLU A 122 33.08 6.81 -11.57
C GLU A 122 32.99 6.89 -13.09
N ASN A 123 31.99 6.24 -13.70
CA ASN A 123 31.79 6.24 -15.16
C ASN A 123 30.57 7.06 -15.62
N PHE A 124 29.74 7.51 -14.68
CA PHE A 124 28.54 8.31 -14.94
C PHE A 124 28.74 9.77 -14.49
N GLU A 125 29.62 10.48 -15.19
CA GLU A 125 29.79 11.95 -15.11
C GLU A 125 29.11 12.67 -16.28
#